data_AF-A0A838ETH0-F1
#
_entry.id   AF-A0A838ETH0-F1
#
_cell.length_a   1.000
_cell.length_b   1.000
_cell.length_c   1.000
_cell.angle_alpha   90.00
_cell.angle_beta   90.00
_cell.angle_gamma   90.00
#
_symmetry.space_group_name_H-M   'P 1'
#
loop_
_entity.id
_entity.type
_entity.pdbx_description
1 polymer ?
#
loop_
_entity_poly.entity_id
_entity_poly.type
_entity_poly.pdbx_seq_one_letter_code
_entity_poly.pdbx_strand_id
1 'polypeptide(L)'
;MKTVLLILLLGLSLSSRAQDLNDPQNKYLGYIYQQQEYQENDPQGDILLLWSAHQIPKFILNNLQGKQAELLQARKVKIDELLKLYPQYAPKEETKNVVVENYVPFNPEHMAIELEGHQAPFKVKNVVMMMKQVIAEEHQLNGLKPQAGTVHEWSPEIKKQIRKKFVIFSRMSKLLVALSRGGTSFYMVTGTEDTLKEYILTRPENSITLEEMFRASYRINQGDVYLTLLTIENLLSRFWLTPQRSKRLITTKLKDITNFNFRTDKFGSWYHLFGIMLYGYAEGGFKAKLVGNIESAGSLVMSKFHNEAQENFINARGGPIGGRLRKFINQGESETFTLNKKYLEEGYYMDLDEDFTKRLEKARKKKEEEENKKAS
;
A
#
# COMPACT_ATOMS: atom_id res chain seq x y z
N MET A 1 19.33 -13.56 11.09
CA MET A 1 19.30 -14.29 9.81
C MET A 1 17.88 -14.77 9.42
N LYS A 2 17.17 -15.57 10.24
CA LYS A 2 15.83 -16.10 9.89
C LYS A 2 14.77 -15.01 9.59
N THR A 3 14.74 -13.91 10.36
CA THR A 3 13.79 -12.80 10.14
C THR A 3 14.07 -12.03 8.83
N VAL A 4 15.34 -11.80 8.51
CA VAL A 4 15.75 -11.08 7.29
C VAL A 4 15.42 -11.90 6.04
N LEU A 5 15.70 -13.21 6.05
CA LEU A 5 15.34 -14.12 4.98
C LEU A 5 13.82 -14.17 4.76
N LEU A 6 13.03 -14.13 5.84
CA LEU A 6 11.57 -14.14 5.75
C LEU A 6 11.01 -12.83 5.18
N ILE A 7 11.55 -11.67 5.58
CA ILE A 7 11.13 -10.38 5.01
C ILE A 7 11.55 -10.29 3.54
N LEU A 8 12.72 -10.83 3.16
CA LEU A 8 13.12 -11.02 1.75
C LEU A 8 12.12 -11.90 0.98
N LEU A 9 11.68 -13.02 1.56
CA LEU A 9 10.65 -13.87 0.98
C LEU A 9 9.30 -13.14 0.87
N LEU A 10 8.93 -12.28 1.82
CA LEU A 10 7.72 -11.46 1.70
C LEU A 10 7.82 -10.45 0.55
N GLY A 11 8.96 -9.76 0.40
CA GLY A 11 9.21 -8.83 -0.71
C GLY A 11 9.14 -9.52 -2.08
N LEU A 12 9.74 -10.70 -2.22
CA LEU A 12 9.69 -11.52 -3.44
C LEU A 12 8.27 -12.07 -3.75
N SER A 13 7.37 -12.09 -2.77
CA SER A 13 5.98 -12.56 -2.93
C SER A 13 5.03 -11.52 -3.54
N LEU A 14 5.40 -10.24 -3.47
CA LEU A 14 4.64 -9.11 -4.02
C LEU A 14 4.73 -9.10 -5.55
N SER A 15 5.94 -9.22 -6.10
CA SER A 15 6.23 -9.19 -7.53
C SER A 15 5.66 -10.38 -8.30
N SER A 16 5.67 -11.56 -7.67
CA SER A 16 5.21 -12.80 -8.30
C SER A 16 3.69 -12.91 -8.39
N ARG A 17 2.94 -12.12 -7.62
CA ARG A 17 1.45 -12.12 -7.63
C ARG A 17 0.86 -11.26 -8.75
N ALA A 18 1.62 -10.31 -9.30
CA ALA A 18 1.15 -9.44 -10.39
C ALA A 18 0.89 -10.20 -11.71
N GLN A 19 1.53 -11.35 -11.91
CA GLN A 19 1.33 -12.20 -13.10
C GLN A 19 0.05 -13.07 -13.03
N ASP A 20 -0.47 -13.33 -11.83
CA ASP A 20 -1.61 -14.24 -11.60
C ASP A 20 -2.97 -13.68 -12.07
N LEU A 21 -3.08 -12.37 -12.37
CA LEU A 21 -4.36 -11.67 -12.58
C LEU A 21 -4.74 -11.43 -14.05
N ASN A 22 -3.85 -11.76 -14.98
CA ASN A 22 -4.23 -11.84 -16.39
C ASN A 22 -5.07 -13.10 -16.68
N ASP A 23 -5.24 -13.97 -15.69
CA ASP A 23 -6.15 -15.11 -15.74
C ASP A 23 -7.48 -14.77 -15.01
N PRO A 24 -8.57 -14.45 -15.74
CA PRO A 24 -9.89 -14.20 -15.15
C PRO A 24 -10.48 -15.42 -14.41
N GLN A 25 -9.87 -16.60 -14.50
CA GLN A 25 -10.24 -17.77 -13.71
C GLN A 25 -9.56 -17.81 -12.33
N ASN A 26 -8.57 -16.96 -12.08
CA ASN A 26 -7.73 -16.99 -10.88
C ASN A 26 -8.33 -16.15 -9.73
N LYS A 27 -9.57 -16.49 -9.35
CA LYS A 27 -10.46 -15.80 -8.40
C LYS A 27 -10.06 -15.86 -6.92
N TYR A 28 -8.81 -16.16 -6.56
CA TYR A 28 -8.60 -17.04 -5.40
C TYR A 28 -8.06 -16.43 -4.10
N LEU A 29 -8.44 -15.20 -3.71
CA LEU A 29 -8.40 -14.83 -2.27
C LEU A 29 -9.37 -13.69 -1.93
N GLY A 30 -9.44 -12.66 -2.76
CA GLY A 30 -10.37 -11.53 -2.56
C GLY A 30 -11.85 -11.89 -2.75
N TYR A 31 -12.16 -12.99 -3.45
CA TYR A 31 -13.54 -13.50 -3.57
C TYR A 31 -13.93 -14.48 -2.45
N ILE A 32 -12.96 -14.98 -1.68
CA ILE A 32 -13.23 -16.01 -0.67
C ILE A 32 -13.57 -15.37 0.67
N TYR A 33 -12.98 -14.20 0.92
CA TYR A 33 -13.16 -13.51 2.18
C TYR A 33 -12.89 -12.02 2.03
N GLN A 34 -13.81 -11.23 2.55
CA GLN A 34 -13.61 -9.85 2.90
C GLN A 34 -14.32 -9.63 4.24
N GLN A 35 -13.60 -9.08 5.20
CA GLN A 35 -14.18 -8.62 6.45
C GLN A 35 -15.28 -7.59 6.14
N GLN A 36 -16.49 -7.81 6.66
CA GLN A 36 -17.67 -7.00 6.27
C GLN A 36 -17.74 -5.66 7.02
N GLU A 37 -17.23 -5.63 8.24
CA GLU A 37 -17.28 -4.47 9.14
C GLU A 37 -16.02 -4.41 9.99
N TYR A 38 -15.77 -3.28 10.63
CA TYR A 38 -14.64 -3.15 11.55
C TYR A 38 -14.75 -4.16 12.70
N GLN A 39 -13.79 -5.09 12.75
CA GLN A 39 -13.61 -6.01 13.87
C GLN A 39 -12.12 -6.18 14.15
N GLU A 40 -11.74 -5.96 15.41
CA GLU A 40 -10.34 -6.15 15.84
C GLU A 40 -9.93 -7.62 15.81
N ASN A 41 -10.87 -8.50 16.16
CA ASN A 41 -10.68 -9.95 16.18
C ASN A 41 -11.52 -10.58 15.08
N ASP A 42 -10.83 -11.21 14.14
CA ASP A 42 -11.42 -11.92 13.03
C ASP A 42 -10.66 -13.23 12.81
N PRO A 43 -10.99 -14.29 13.58
CA PRO A 43 -10.28 -15.56 13.49
C PRO A 43 -10.34 -16.19 12.09
N GLN A 44 -11.41 -15.92 11.34
CA GLN A 44 -11.61 -16.39 9.97
C GLN A 44 -10.63 -15.70 9.01
N GLY A 45 -10.62 -14.37 8.99
CA GLY A 45 -9.68 -13.63 8.17
C GLY A 45 -8.23 -13.92 8.55
N ASP A 46 -7.96 -14.06 9.83
CA ASP A 46 -6.62 -14.34 10.35
C ASP A 46 -6.06 -15.68 9.87
N ILE A 47 -6.84 -16.77 9.92
CA ILE A 47 -6.39 -18.08 9.45
C ILE A 47 -6.15 -18.06 7.94
N LEU A 48 -7.00 -17.37 7.17
CA LEU A 48 -6.87 -17.23 5.72
C LEU A 48 -5.63 -16.40 5.35
N LEU A 49 -5.37 -15.30 6.07
CA LEU A 49 -4.20 -14.46 5.86
C LEU A 49 -2.90 -15.23 6.15
N LEU A 50 -2.81 -15.92 7.28
CA LEU A 50 -1.65 -16.76 7.63
C LEU A 50 -1.39 -17.85 6.60
N TRP A 51 -2.46 -18.49 6.16
CA TRP A 51 -2.35 -19.55 5.19
C TRP A 51 -1.87 -19.04 3.84
N SER A 52 -2.39 -17.89 3.39
CA SER A 52 -1.91 -17.19 2.20
C SER A 52 -0.41 -16.90 2.29
N ALA A 53 0.03 -16.39 3.45
CA ALA A 53 1.44 -16.08 3.70
C ALA A 53 2.31 -17.35 3.75
N HIS A 54 1.80 -18.45 4.30
CA HIS A 54 2.55 -19.70 4.41
C HIS A 54 2.90 -20.34 3.06
N GLN A 55 2.17 -20.04 1.98
CA GLN A 55 2.49 -20.56 0.64
C GLN A 55 3.66 -19.84 -0.03
N ILE A 56 4.11 -18.69 0.50
CA ILE A 56 5.10 -17.81 -0.15
C ILE A 56 6.43 -18.50 -0.43
N PRO A 57 7.08 -19.20 0.52
CA PRO A 57 8.38 -19.81 0.25
C PRO A 57 8.32 -20.82 -0.91
N LYS A 58 7.24 -21.62 -0.96
CA LYS A 58 6.99 -22.58 -2.04
C LYS A 58 6.73 -21.87 -3.37
N PHE A 59 6.01 -20.75 -3.34
CA PHE A 59 5.74 -19.95 -4.53
C PHE A 59 7.01 -19.38 -5.15
N ILE A 60 7.89 -18.80 -4.33
CA ILE A 60 9.15 -18.23 -4.80
C ILE A 60 10.04 -19.32 -5.41
N LEU A 61 10.19 -20.44 -4.71
CA LEU A 61 11.00 -21.56 -5.21
C LEU A 61 10.49 -22.08 -6.56
N ASN A 62 9.19 -22.26 -6.70
CA ASN A 62 8.59 -22.76 -7.93
C ASN A 62 8.66 -21.72 -9.08
N ASN A 63 8.53 -20.41 -8.78
CA ASN A 63 8.72 -19.36 -9.79
C ASN A 63 10.16 -19.30 -10.29
N LEU A 64 11.15 -19.44 -9.40
CA LEU A 64 12.55 -19.55 -9.79
C LEU A 64 12.83 -20.78 -10.67
N GLN A 65 11.99 -21.82 -10.56
CA GLN A 65 12.04 -23.04 -11.39
C GLN A 65 11.16 -22.98 -12.65
N GLY A 66 10.48 -21.86 -12.92
CA GLY A 66 9.59 -21.72 -14.09
C GLY A 66 8.29 -22.54 -14.02
N LYS A 67 7.90 -23.05 -12.85
CA LYS A 67 6.75 -23.96 -12.65
C LYS A 67 5.44 -23.22 -12.31
N GLN A 68 5.08 -22.23 -13.11
CA GLN A 68 3.93 -21.35 -12.81
C GLN A 68 2.57 -22.06 -12.91
N ALA A 69 2.36 -22.92 -13.92
CA ALA A 69 1.09 -23.62 -14.11
C ALA A 69 0.80 -24.63 -12.98
N GLU A 70 1.81 -25.39 -12.55
CA GLU A 70 1.70 -26.34 -11.43
C GLU A 70 1.35 -25.64 -10.10
N LEU A 71 1.83 -24.41 -9.92
CA LEU A 71 1.54 -23.57 -8.77
C LEU A 71 0.08 -23.15 -8.68
N LEU A 72 -0.50 -22.73 -9.81
CA LEU A 72 -1.88 -22.31 -9.89
C LEU A 72 -2.83 -23.46 -9.54
N GLN A 73 -2.58 -24.64 -10.12
CA GLN A 73 -3.36 -25.82 -9.84
C GLN A 73 -3.24 -26.26 -8.37
N ALA A 74 -2.03 -26.23 -7.81
CA ALA A 74 -1.79 -26.58 -6.42
C ALA A 74 -2.46 -25.61 -5.43
N ARG A 75 -2.62 -24.33 -5.76
CA ARG A 75 -3.34 -23.34 -4.92
C ARG A 75 -4.84 -23.63 -4.87
N LYS A 76 -5.46 -23.93 -6.01
CA LYS A 76 -6.90 -24.19 -6.11
C LYS A 76 -7.32 -25.38 -5.23
N VAL A 77 -6.64 -26.51 -5.38
CA VAL A 77 -6.89 -27.73 -4.58
C VAL A 77 -6.79 -27.43 -3.07
N LYS A 78 -5.78 -26.66 -2.70
CA LYS A 78 -5.49 -26.29 -1.32
C LYS A 78 -6.52 -25.36 -0.68
N ILE A 79 -7.13 -24.47 -1.48
CA ILE A 79 -8.25 -23.65 -1.03
C ILE A 79 -9.48 -24.53 -0.79
N ASP A 80 -9.79 -25.44 -1.72
CA ASP A 80 -10.93 -26.34 -1.57
C ASP A 80 -10.77 -27.24 -0.34
N GLU A 81 -9.56 -27.73 -0.04
CA GLU A 81 -9.24 -28.44 1.21
C GLU A 81 -9.44 -27.58 2.46
N LEU A 82 -9.05 -26.31 2.41
CA LEU A 82 -9.21 -25.39 3.53
C LEU A 82 -10.69 -25.10 3.79
N LEU A 83 -11.48 -24.90 2.74
CA LEU A 83 -12.92 -24.75 2.82
C LEU A 83 -13.60 -26.03 3.34
N LYS A 84 -13.04 -27.21 3.08
CA LYS A 84 -13.51 -28.48 3.70
C LYS A 84 -13.16 -28.57 5.18
N LEU A 85 -11.96 -28.15 5.58
CA LEU A 85 -11.52 -28.17 6.97
C LEU A 85 -12.21 -27.12 7.84
N TYR A 86 -12.61 -26.01 7.22
CA TYR A 86 -13.27 -24.90 7.86
C TYR A 86 -14.48 -24.44 7.04
N PRO A 87 -15.54 -25.27 6.93
CA PRO A 87 -16.71 -24.97 6.11
C PRO A 87 -17.46 -23.72 6.59
N GLN A 88 -17.37 -23.39 7.88
CA GLN A 88 -17.89 -22.15 8.43
C GLN A 88 -17.21 -20.89 7.85
N TYR A 89 -16.04 -21.06 7.21
CA TYR A 89 -15.29 -19.98 6.59
C TYR A 89 -15.44 -19.93 5.07
N ALA A 90 -16.34 -20.73 4.49
CA ALA A 90 -16.64 -20.67 3.06
C ALA A 90 -17.28 -19.33 2.67
N PRO A 91 -16.92 -18.75 1.51
CA PRO A 91 -17.53 -17.53 1.01
C PRO A 91 -19.03 -17.73 0.86
N LYS A 92 -19.82 -16.85 1.48
CA LYS A 92 -21.26 -16.77 1.22
C LYS A 92 -21.47 -16.24 -0.20
N GLU A 93 -22.39 -16.82 -0.96
CA GLU A 93 -22.59 -16.50 -2.39
C GLU A 93 -22.80 -15.01 -2.70
N GLU A 94 -23.28 -14.25 -1.71
CA GLU A 94 -23.51 -12.80 -1.77
C GLU A 94 -22.24 -11.95 -1.91
N THR A 95 -21.05 -12.51 -1.66
CA THR A 95 -19.76 -11.82 -1.81
C THR A 95 -19.24 -11.72 -3.26
N LYS A 96 -20.02 -12.20 -4.25
CA LYS A 96 -19.62 -12.22 -5.67
C LYS A 96 -19.65 -10.86 -6.39
N ASN A 97 -20.11 -9.79 -5.74
CA ASN A 97 -20.20 -8.46 -6.37
C ASN A 97 -18.86 -7.72 -6.32
N VAL A 98 -17.90 -8.15 -7.13
CA VAL A 98 -16.77 -7.28 -7.47
C VAL A 98 -17.28 -6.19 -8.38
N VAL A 99 -17.38 -4.98 -7.82
CA VAL A 99 -17.71 -3.76 -8.53
C VAL A 99 -16.70 -3.57 -9.66
N VAL A 100 -17.15 -3.76 -10.90
CA VAL A 100 -16.42 -3.33 -12.09
C VAL A 100 -16.52 -1.82 -12.13
N GLU A 101 -15.52 -1.13 -11.60
CA GLU A 101 -15.45 0.33 -11.70
C GLU A 101 -15.11 0.75 -13.14
N ASN A 102 -15.71 1.87 -13.55
CA ASN A 102 -15.50 2.45 -14.87
C ASN A 102 -14.04 2.90 -15.05
N TYR A 103 -13.40 2.45 -16.12
CA TYR A 103 -12.09 2.91 -16.55
C TYR A 103 -12.23 4.15 -17.42
N VAL A 104 -11.29 5.09 -17.30
CA VAL A 104 -11.16 6.18 -18.27
C VAL A 104 -10.50 5.62 -19.55
N PRO A 105 -11.10 5.80 -20.74
CA PRO A 105 -10.53 5.29 -21.99
C PRO A 105 -9.13 5.85 -22.24
N PHE A 106 -8.23 4.97 -22.70
CA PHE A 106 -6.83 5.28 -22.95
C PHE A 106 -6.63 5.93 -24.31
N ASN A 107 -5.95 7.07 -24.35
CA ASN A 107 -5.40 7.60 -25.59
C ASN A 107 -3.93 7.13 -25.76
N PRO A 108 -3.63 6.18 -26.67
CA PRO A 108 -2.28 5.68 -26.92
C PRO A 108 -1.33 6.69 -27.59
N GLU A 109 -1.82 7.83 -28.06
CA GLU A 109 -1.03 8.83 -28.80
C GLU A 109 0.03 9.54 -27.94
N HIS A 110 0.07 9.30 -26.63
CA HIS A 110 1.02 9.90 -25.70
C HIS A 110 2.04 8.89 -25.15
N MET A 111 2.59 7.98 -25.97
CA MET A 111 3.76 7.16 -25.59
C MET A 111 5.03 8.03 -25.49
N ALA A 112 5.05 8.93 -24.51
CA ALA A 112 6.22 9.68 -24.10
C ALA A 112 7.23 8.74 -23.44
N ILE A 113 8.51 9.11 -23.50
CA ILE A 113 9.56 8.42 -22.75
C ILE A 113 9.28 8.65 -21.26
N GLU A 114 9.00 7.59 -20.52
CA GLU A 114 8.81 7.66 -19.07
C GLU A 114 10.16 7.74 -18.35
N LEU A 115 10.29 8.72 -17.47
CA LEU A 115 11.45 8.91 -16.60
C LEU A 115 10.98 9.12 -15.16
N GLU A 116 11.58 8.34 -14.27
CA GLU A 116 11.43 8.47 -12.82
C GLU A 116 12.50 9.41 -12.24
N GLY A 117 12.10 10.23 -11.26
CA GLY A 117 13.02 11.17 -10.60
C GLY A 117 14.05 10.48 -9.72
N HIS A 118 15.19 11.13 -9.51
CA HIS A 118 16.24 10.71 -8.59
C HIS A 118 16.27 11.53 -7.28
N GLN A 119 15.44 12.57 -7.17
CA GLN A 119 15.34 13.37 -5.96
C GLN A 119 14.21 12.88 -5.07
N ALA A 120 14.44 12.91 -3.77
CA ALA A 120 13.42 12.44 -2.86
C ALA A 120 12.23 13.41 -2.80
N PRO A 121 10.99 12.94 -3.03
CA PRO A 121 9.88 13.81 -3.41
C PRO A 121 9.25 14.61 -2.26
N PHE A 122 9.67 14.34 -1.01
CA PHE A 122 9.17 15.05 0.16
C PHE A 122 10.15 14.99 1.34
N LYS A 123 10.06 15.98 2.22
CA LYS A 123 10.90 16.14 3.41
C LYS A 123 10.20 15.51 4.61
N VAL A 124 10.71 14.40 5.15
CA VAL A 124 10.10 13.64 6.27
C VAL A 124 9.68 14.52 7.45
N LYS A 125 10.55 15.45 7.90
CA LYS A 125 10.23 16.36 9.00
C LYS A 125 9.03 17.25 8.67
N ASN A 126 8.95 17.73 7.44
CA ASN A 126 7.95 18.70 7.02
C ASN A 126 6.60 18.02 6.79
N VAL A 127 6.59 16.79 6.24
CA VAL A 127 5.35 15.97 6.17
C VAL A 127 4.81 15.66 7.57
N VAL A 128 5.69 15.37 8.55
CA VAL A 128 5.25 15.21 9.94
C VAL A 128 4.64 16.50 10.48
N MET A 129 5.24 17.67 10.21
CA MET A 129 4.68 18.96 10.65
C MET A 129 3.33 19.25 9.97
N MET A 130 3.17 18.89 8.70
CA MET A 130 1.90 18.97 7.98
C MET A 130 0.82 18.11 8.68
N MET A 131 1.11 16.84 8.98
CA MET A 131 0.14 15.97 9.64
C MET A 131 -0.19 16.41 11.07
N LYS A 132 0.82 16.89 11.81
CA LYS A 132 0.61 17.52 13.13
C LYS A 132 -0.28 18.75 13.03
N GLN A 133 -0.08 19.59 12.02
CA GLN A 133 -0.92 20.75 11.74
C GLN A 133 -2.37 20.34 11.51
N VAL A 134 -2.61 19.33 10.66
CA VAL A 134 -3.98 18.81 10.43
C VAL A 134 -4.61 18.35 11.74
N ILE A 135 -3.94 17.50 12.52
CA ILE A 135 -4.48 17.00 13.80
C ILE A 135 -4.74 18.15 14.78
N ALA A 136 -3.82 19.09 14.90
CA ALA A 136 -3.95 20.22 15.82
C ALA A 136 -5.07 21.18 15.41
N GLU A 137 -5.24 21.47 14.12
CA GLU A 137 -6.37 22.29 13.64
C GLU A 137 -7.71 21.61 13.93
N GLU A 138 -7.85 20.33 13.60
CA GLU A 138 -9.09 19.60 13.85
C GLU A 138 -9.40 19.49 15.34
N HIS A 139 -8.37 19.37 16.19
CA HIS A 139 -8.54 19.36 17.63
C HIS A 139 -8.91 20.72 18.21
N GLN A 140 -8.09 21.75 17.93
CA GLN A 140 -8.19 23.06 18.57
C GLN A 140 -9.33 23.90 18.00
N LEU A 141 -9.66 23.73 16.72
CA LEU A 141 -10.68 24.54 16.04
C LEU A 141 -12.01 23.81 15.88
N ASN A 142 -11.99 22.48 15.69
CA ASN A 142 -13.21 21.69 15.44
C ASN A 142 -13.57 20.75 16.60
N GLY A 143 -12.79 20.73 17.69
CA GLY A 143 -13.07 19.92 18.87
C GLY A 143 -12.85 18.42 18.70
N LEU A 144 -12.23 17.98 17.58
CA LEU A 144 -12.02 16.57 17.29
C LEU A 144 -10.84 16.04 18.12
N LYS A 145 -11.12 15.19 19.12
CA LYS A 145 -10.07 14.68 20.01
C LYS A 145 -9.16 13.67 19.30
N PRO A 146 -7.83 13.89 19.29
CA PRO A 146 -6.91 12.93 18.70
C PRO A 146 -6.84 11.64 19.50
N GLN A 147 -6.91 10.52 18.80
CA GLN A 147 -6.87 9.19 19.36
C GLN A 147 -5.78 8.36 18.69
N ALA A 148 -5.05 7.58 19.49
CA ALA A 148 -3.97 6.77 18.97
C ALA A 148 -4.49 5.60 18.13
N GLY A 149 -5.67 5.09 18.46
CA GLY A 149 -6.29 3.91 17.88
C GLY A 149 -5.66 2.58 18.28
N THR A 150 -6.44 1.52 18.11
CA THR A 150 -6.06 0.14 18.42
C THR A 150 -5.51 -0.54 17.18
N VAL A 151 -4.25 -0.97 17.23
CA VAL A 151 -3.62 -1.72 16.15
C VAL A 151 -4.26 -3.11 16.09
N HIS A 152 -4.59 -3.58 14.88
CA HIS A 152 -5.13 -4.94 14.74
C HIS A 152 -4.06 -5.97 15.10
N GLU A 153 -4.46 -6.93 15.92
CA GLU A 153 -3.63 -8.06 16.30
C GLU A 153 -4.21 -9.37 15.76
N TRP A 154 -3.41 -10.42 15.82
CA TRP A 154 -3.92 -11.77 15.64
C TRP A 154 -4.93 -12.10 16.74
N SER A 155 -6.05 -12.70 16.36
CA SER A 155 -7.09 -13.16 17.27
C SER A 155 -6.50 -14.14 18.30
N PRO A 156 -6.99 -14.14 19.56
CA PRO A 156 -6.44 -14.98 20.63
C PRO A 156 -6.34 -16.47 20.29
N GLU A 157 -7.32 -17.00 19.55
CA GLU A 157 -7.39 -18.40 19.09
C GLU A 157 -6.26 -18.69 18.09
N ILE A 158 -6.00 -17.73 17.20
CA ILE A 158 -5.00 -17.85 16.15
C ILE A 158 -3.59 -17.69 16.72
N LYS A 159 -3.37 -16.80 17.69
CA LYS A 159 -2.08 -16.69 18.41
C LYS A 159 -1.61 -18.05 18.97
N LYS A 160 -2.52 -18.87 19.49
CA LYS A 160 -2.22 -20.23 19.96
C LYS A 160 -1.82 -21.18 18.81
N GLN A 161 -2.49 -21.07 17.66
CA GLN A 161 -2.23 -21.88 16.48
C GLN A 161 -0.93 -21.48 15.76
N ILE A 162 -0.63 -20.18 15.67
CA ILE A 162 0.58 -19.69 15.00
C ILE A 162 1.83 -20.28 15.65
N ARG A 163 1.88 -20.32 16.98
CA ARG A 163 3.01 -20.89 17.73
C ARG A 163 3.23 -22.39 17.48
N LYS A 164 2.20 -23.12 17.05
CA LYS A 164 2.26 -24.57 16.80
C LYS A 164 2.47 -24.92 15.33
N LYS A 165 1.71 -24.29 14.43
CA LYS A 165 1.63 -24.65 12.99
C LYS A 165 2.33 -23.65 12.07
N PHE A 166 2.42 -22.38 12.46
CA PHE A 166 2.95 -21.29 11.63
C PHE A 166 4.11 -20.59 12.33
N VAL A 167 5.04 -21.36 12.92
CA VAL A 167 6.10 -20.87 13.82
C VAL A 167 6.88 -19.70 13.24
N ILE A 168 7.10 -19.70 11.92
CA ILE A 168 7.81 -18.66 11.19
C ILE A 168 7.08 -17.30 11.27
N PHE A 169 5.75 -17.31 11.28
CA PHE A 169 4.89 -16.12 11.38
C PHE A 169 4.59 -15.70 12.82
N SER A 170 4.96 -16.51 13.82
CA SER A 170 4.74 -16.21 15.25
C SER A 170 5.38 -14.92 15.76
N ARG A 171 6.33 -14.39 14.98
CA ARG A 171 7.07 -13.17 15.29
C ARG A 171 6.66 -11.99 14.41
N MET A 172 5.67 -12.16 13.53
CA MET A 172 5.20 -11.11 12.62
C MET A 172 3.86 -10.57 13.07
N SER A 173 3.67 -9.25 13.00
CA SER A 173 2.37 -8.65 13.26
C SER A 173 1.40 -8.95 12.13
N LYS A 174 0.10 -9.02 12.46
CA LYS A 174 -0.99 -9.19 11.50
C LYS A 174 -0.88 -8.16 10.37
N LEU A 175 -0.64 -6.90 10.75
CA LEU A 175 -0.44 -5.79 9.84
C LEU A 175 0.71 -6.02 8.84
N LEU A 176 1.89 -6.47 9.30
CA LEU A 176 3.01 -6.74 8.38
C LEU A 176 2.64 -7.82 7.35
N VAL A 177 1.99 -8.89 7.82
CA VAL A 177 1.56 -9.97 6.93
C VAL A 177 0.51 -9.47 5.95
N ALA A 178 -0.46 -8.65 6.37
CA ALA A 178 -1.47 -8.06 5.49
C ALA A 178 -0.85 -7.11 4.45
N LEU A 179 0.00 -6.18 4.86
CA LEU A 179 0.66 -5.20 3.98
C LEU A 179 1.54 -5.88 2.93
N SER A 180 2.34 -6.89 3.33
CA SER A 180 3.18 -7.65 2.40
C SER A 180 2.39 -8.46 1.35
N ARG A 181 1.06 -8.46 1.44
CA ARG A 181 0.16 -9.11 0.48
C ARG A 181 -0.76 -8.12 -0.24
N GLY A 182 -0.70 -6.83 0.11
CA GLY A 182 -1.74 -5.84 -0.18
C GLY A 182 -3.13 -6.37 0.18
N GLY A 183 -3.22 -6.99 1.36
CA GLY A 183 -4.41 -7.69 1.85
C GLY A 183 -5.20 -6.92 2.92
N THR A 184 -4.74 -5.72 3.31
CA THR A 184 -5.35 -4.93 4.39
C THR A 184 -6.84 -4.67 4.13
N SER A 185 -7.23 -4.30 2.90
CA SER A 185 -8.63 -4.12 2.50
C SER A 185 -9.53 -5.36 2.61
N PHE A 186 -8.96 -6.55 2.79
CA PHE A 186 -9.73 -7.79 2.96
C PHE A 186 -9.82 -8.26 4.42
N TYR A 187 -8.80 -7.97 5.23
CA TYR A 187 -8.64 -8.57 6.57
C TYR A 187 -8.64 -7.56 7.73
N MET A 188 -8.64 -6.27 7.41
CA MET A 188 -8.47 -5.16 8.35
C MET A 188 -9.35 -3.98 7.91
N VAL A 189 -10.62 -4.24 7.60
CA VAL A 189 -11.57 -3.25 7.11
C VAL A 189 -11.93 -2.27 8.24
N THR A 190 -11.99 -0.97 7.91
CA THR A 190 -12.35 0.09 8.86
C THR A 190 -13.84 0.43 8.81
N GLY A 191 -14.54 0.06 7.74
CA GLY A 191 -15.95 0.37 7.53
C GLY A 191 -16.18 1.79 7.02
N THR A 192 -15.12 2.54 6.74
CA THR A 192 -15.18 3.95 6.34
C THR A 192 -14.53 4.22 4.98
N GLU A 193 -14.06 3.17 4.29
CA GLU A 193 -13.39 3.25 2.99
C GLU A 193 -14.30 3.85 1.90
N ASP A 194 -15.57 3.44 1.87
CA ASP A 194 -16.52 3.94 0.87
C ASP A 194 -16.85 5.42 1.10
N THR A 195 -16.95 5.88 2.34
CA THR A 195 -17.11 7.31 2.68
C THR A 195 -15.91 8.13 2.20
N LEU A 196 -14.68 7.63 2.39
CA LEU A 196 -13.48 8.30 1.90
C LEU A 196 -13.44 8.31 0.36
N LYS A 197 -13.81 7.19 -0.28
CA LYS A 197 -13.93 7.09 -1.73
C LYS A 197 -14.90 8.12 -2.29
N GLU A 198 -16.09 8.23 -1.72
CA GLU A 198 -17.09 9.22 -2.13
C GLU A 198 -16.55 10.64 -2.01
N TYR A 199 -15.90 10.98 -0.88
CA TYR A 199 -15.25 12.26 -0.69
C TYR A 199 -14.25 12.57 -1.83
N ILE A 200 -13.38 11.62 -2.18
CA ILE A 200 -12.39 11.80 -3.25
C ILE A 200 -13.06 12.00 -4.61
N LEU A 201 -14.10 11.23 -4.92
CA LEU A 201 -14.78 11.29 -6.22
C LEU A 201 -15.47 12.63 -6.47
N THR A 202 -15.84 13.38 -5.41
CA THR A 202 -16.38 14.75 -5.54
C THR A 202 -15.35 15.79 -5.98
N ARG A 203 -14.06 15.44 -6.01
CA ARG A 203 -12.96 16.40 -6.19
C ARG A 203 -12.61 16.54 -7.67
N PRO A 204 -12.05 17.69 -8.09
CA PRO A 204 -11.47 17.83 -9.42
C PRO A 204 -10.35 16.81 -9.68
N GLU A 205 -10.04 16.54 -10.94
CA GLU A 205 -8.87 15.72 -11.28
C GLU A 205 -7.58 16.36 -10.74
N ASN A 206 -6.63 15.52 -10.33
CA ASN A 206 -5.30 15.93 -9.87
C ASN A 206 -5.30 17.02 -8.79
N SER A 207 -6.30 16.99 -7.91
CA SER A 207 -6.50 18.03 -6.88
C SER A 207 -6.20 17.55 -5.47
N ILE A 208 -6.38 16.26 -5.17
CA ILE A 208 -6.21 15.75 -3.82
C ILE A 208 -4.74 15.70 -3.43
N THR A 209 -4.40 16.56 -2.49
CA THR A 209 -3.09 16.66 -1.83
C THR A 209 -2.95 15.67 -0.66
N LEU A 210 -1.73 15.51 -0.13
CA LEU A 210 -1.45 14.61 1.01
C LEU A 210 -2.22 15.05 2.27
N GLU A 211 -2.26 16.35 2.57
CA GLU A 211 -2.98 16.90 3.72
C GLU A 211 -4.49 16.75 3.58
N GLU A 212 -5.05 16.91 2.37
CA GLU A 212 -6.49 16.77 2.15
C GLU A 212 -6.94 15.32 2.30
N MET A 213 -6.20 14.37 1.73
CA MET A 213 -6.48 12.94 1.90
C MET A 213 -6.43 12.56 3.39
N PHE A 214 -5.36 12.96 4.08
CA PHE A 214 -5.18 12.65 5.50
C PHE A 214 -6.27 13.31 6.35
N ARG A 215 -6.57 14.60 6.15
CA ARG A 215 -7.62 15.33 6.89
C ARG A 215 -9.00 14.73 6.67
N ALA A 216 -9.34 14.37 5.42
CA ALA A 216 -10.63 13.77 5.11
C ALA A 216 -10.81 12.44 5.85
N SER A 217 -9.83 11.54 5.74
CA SER A 217 -9.87 10.27 6.45
C SER A 217 -9.85 10.45 7.99
N TYR A 218 -9.12 11.44 8.50
CA TYR A 218 -9.05 11.75 9.93
C TYR A 218 -10.39 12.20 10.52
N ARG A 219 -11.12 13.05 9.79
CA ARG A 219 -12.47 13.46 10.15
C ARG A 219 -13.45 12.29 10.11
N ILE A 220 -13.38 11.49 9.05
CA ILE A 220 -14.25 10.31 8.89
C ILE A 220 -14.04 9.33 10.06
N ASN A 221 -12.79 9.07 10.44
CA ASN A 221 -12.42 8.17 11.53
C ASN A 221 -12.43 8.84 12.92
N GLN A 222 -13.13 9.97 13.08
CA GLN A 222 -13.38 10.61 14.38
C GLN A 222 -12.11 10.87 15.23
N GLY A 223 -11.01 11.21 14.56
CA GLY A 223 -9.75 11.54 15.22
C GLY A 223 -8.84 10.34 15.53
N ASP A 224 -9.23 9.11 15.18
CA ASP A 224 -8.39 7.91 15.30
C ASP A 224 -7.32 7.88 14.19
N VAL A 225 -6.06 8.12 14.56
CA VAL A 225 -4.95 8.20 13.60
C VAL A 225 -4.58 6.83 13.02
N TYR A 226 -4.73 5.73 13.77
CA TYR A 226 -4.46 4.41 13.23
C TYR A 226 -5.48 4.06 12.14
N LEU A 227 -6.77 4.23 12.43
CA LEU A 227 -7.84 3.98 11.47
C LEU A 227 -7.75 4.95 10.29
N THR A 228 -7.38 6.21 10.51
CA THR A 228 -7.11 7.17 9.43
C THR A 228 -6.11 6.62 8.41
N LEU A 229 -4.95 6.15 8.87
CA LEU A 229 -3.93 5.61 7.97
C LEU A 229 -4.39 4.30 7.32
N LEU A 230 -5.08 3.44 8.07
CA LEU A 230 -5.59 2.16 7.58
C LEU A 230 -6.71 2.32 6.55
N THR A 231 -7.63 3.27 6.70
CA THR A 231 -8.69 3.55 5.72
C THR A 231 -8.09 4.01 4.39
N ILE A 232 -7.11 4.92 4.43
CA ILE A 232 -6.41 5.37 3.21
C ILE A 232 -5.68 4.20 2.56
N GLU A 233 -4.95 3.42 3.34
CA GLU A 233 -4.26 2.22 2.86
C GLU A 233 -5.23 1.21 2.26
N ASN A 234 -6.37 0.91 2.89
CA ASN A 234 -7.36 -0.05 2.39
C ASN A 234 -7.99 0.41 1.07
N LEU A 235 -8.29 1.72 0.95
CA LEU A 235 -8.80 2.29 -0.28
C LEU A 235 -7.80 2.08 -1.44
N LEU A 236 -6.51 2.27 -1.16
CA LEU A 236 -5.43 2.08 -2.12
C LEU A 236 -5.04 0.61 -2.30
N SER A 237 -5.20 -0.27 -1.31
CA SER A 237 -4.81 -1.67 -1.45
C SER A 237 -5.83 -2.44 -2.29
N ARG A 238 -7.11 -2.04 -2.28
CA ARG A 238 -8.18 -2.77 -2.99
C ARG A 238 -7.90 -2.99 -4.48
N PHE A 239 -7.11 -2.10 -5.08
CA PHE A 239 -6.83 -2.11 -6.52
C PHE A 239 -5.35 -2.25 -6.85
N TRP A 240 -4.51 -2.60 -5.88
CA TRP A 240 -3.05 -2.70 -6.09
C TRP A 240 -2.69 -3.71 -7.18
N LEU A 241 -3.52 -4.73 -7.38
CA LEU A 241 -3.34 -5.77 -8.39
C LEU A 241 -4.09 -5.51 -9.70
N THR A 242 -4.87 -4.44 -9.79
CA THR A 242 -5.72 -4.20 -10.97
C THR A 242 -4.88 -3.68 -12.14
N PRO A 243 -4.98 -4.29 -13.33
CA PRO A 243 -4.37 -3.73 -14.54
C PRO A 243 -4.84 -2.28 -14.74
N GLN A 244 -3.92 -1.40 -15.13
CA GLN A 244 -4.24 0.02 -15.38
C GLN A 244 -4.81 0.74 -14.14
N ARG A 245 -4.37 0.37 -12.93
CA ARG A 245 -4.77 1.03 -11.66
C ARG A 245 -4.57 2.55 -11.67
N SER A 246 -3.63 3.04 -12.46
CA SER A 246 -3.40 4.46 -12.71
C SER A 246 -4.58 5.20 -13.38
N LYS A 247 -5.45 4.48 -14.10
CA LYS A 247 -6.59 5.04 -14.87
C LYS A 247 -7.93 4.98 -14.14
N ARG A 248 -7.94 4.53 -12.90
CA ARG A 248 -9.16 4.46 -12.09
C ARG A 248 -9.58 5.86 -11.68
N LEU A 249 -10.89 6.11 -11.64
CA LEU A 249 -11.44 7.43 -11.31
C LEU A 249 -10.89 8.00 -10.00
N ILE A 250 -10.72 7.17 -8.97
CA ILE A 250 -10.11 7.60 -7.69
C ILE A 250 -8.67 8.07 -7.91
N THR A 251 -7.88 7.30 -8.65
CA THR A 251 -6.48 7.62 -8.93
C THR A 251 -6.33 8.92 -9.72
N THR A 252 -7.24 9.21 -10.66
CA THR A 252 -7.17 10.46 -11.44
C THR A 252 -7.45 11.70 -10.58
N LYS A 253 -8.04 11.55 -9.40
CA LYS A 253 -8.22 12.66 -8.43
C LYS A 253 -6.96 12.99 -7.65
N LEU A 254 -6.04 12.03 -7.51
CA LEU A 254 -4.84 12.16 -6.69
C LEU A 254 -3.80 13.05 -7.40
N LYS A 255 -3.23 13.98 -6.64
CA LYS A 255 -2.07 14.75 -7.08
C LYS A 255 -0.81 13.88 -7.08
N ASP A 256 0.17 14.24 -7.90
CA ASP A 256 1.48 13.60 -7.89
C ASP A 256 2.20 13.83 -6.56
N ILE A 257 2.82 12.78 -6.03
CA ILE A 257 3.62 12.84 -4.80
C ILE A 257 5.07 12.40 -5.03
N THR A 258 5.47 12.36 -6.30
CA THR A 258 6.71 11.80 -6.82
C THR A 258 7.14 12.56 -8.06
N ASN A 259 8.45 12.62 -8.29
CA ASN A 259 9.01 13.27 -9.47
C ASN A 259 8.87 12.35 -10.68
N PHE A 260 8.02 12.72 -11.64
CA PHE A 260 7.87 12.04 -12.92
C PHE A 260 7.73 13.04 -14.06
N ASN A 261 8.29 12.72 -15.22
CA ASN A 261 8.16 13.55 -16.43
C ASN A 261 6.85 13.32 -17.21
N PHE A 262 6.14 12.25 -16.89
CA PHE A 262 4.88 11.84 -17.51
C PHE A 262 3.97 11.21 -16.45
N ARG A 263 2.66 11.15 -16.68
CA ARG A 263 1.68 10.61 -15.72
C ARG A 263 1.89 9.09 -15.53
N THR A 264 2.85 8.72 -14.70
CA THR A 264 3.14 7.34 -14.30
C THR A 264 2.13 6.86 -13.27
N ASP A 265 2.40 5.69 -12.67
CA ASP A 265 1.56 5.07 -11.66
C ASP A 265 1.57 5.82 -10.32
N LYS A 266 0.84 6.95 -10.27
CA LYS A 266 0.59 7.74 -9.04
C LYS A 266 0.10 6.84 -7.92
N PHE A 267 -0.78 5.90 -8.26
CA PHE A 267 -1.40 4.98 -7.32
C PHE A 267 -0.35 4.20 -6.52
N GLY A 268 0.66 3.63 -7.19
CA GLY A 268 1.73 2.89 -6.52
C GLY A 268 2.43 3.76 -5.48
N SER A 269 2.78 4.99 -5.84
CA SER A 269 3.45 5.92 -4.92
C SER A 269 2.62 6.19 -3.66
N TRP A 270 1.32 6.46 -3.82
CA TRP A 270 0.40 6.69 -2.71
C TRP A 270 0.24 5.45 -1.83
N TYR A 271 0.00 4.29 -2.44
CA TYR A 271 -0.14 3.00 -1.75
C TYR A 271 1.09 2.68 -0.90
N HIS A 272 2.29 2.73 -1.48
CA HIS A 272 3.53 2.45 -0.74
C HIS A 272 3.75 3.44 0.42
N LEU A 273 3.47 4.73 0.20
CA LEU A 273 3.62 5.74 1.24
C LEU A 273 2.72 5.48 2.45
N PHE A 274 1.43 5.26 2.22
CA PHE A 274 0.48 5.04 3.31
C PHE A 274 0.67 3.68 3.98
N GLY A 275 0.97 2.62 3.22
CA GLY A 275 1.27 1.30 3.77
C GLY A 275 2.47 1.31 4.72
N ILE A 276 3.61 1.88 4.30
CA ILE A 276 4.81 1.93 5.16
C ILE A 276 4.68 2.94 6.31
N MET A 277 3.91 4.02 6.12
CA MET A 277 3.58 4.97 7.18
C MET A 277 2.70 4.33 8.24
N LEU A 278 1.64 3.62 7.85
CA LEU A 278 0.78 2.83 8.74
C LEU A 278 1.61 1.82 9.54
N TYR A 279 2.50 1.09 8.87
CA TYR A 279 3.40 0.16 9.56
C TYR A 279 4.33 0.89 10.54
N GLY A 280 4.90 2.02 10.15
CA GLY A 280 5.73 2.86 11.03
C GLY A 280 4.98 3.40 12.24
N TYR A 281 3.70 3.72 12.08
CA TYR A 281 2.81 4.17 13.15
C TYR A 281 2.52 3.04 14.15
N ALA A 282 2.20 1.84 13.65
CA ALA A 282 1.86 0.68 14.47
C ALA A 282 3.07 0.04 15.18
N GLU A 283 4.21 -0.09 14.49
CA GLU A 283 5.36 -0.90 14.94
C GLU A 283 6.60 -0.06 15.31
N GLY A 284 6.56 1.24 14.99
CA GLY A 284 7.65 2.17 15.19
C GLY A 284 8.50 2.37 13.92
N GLY A 285 8.97 3.61 13.74
CA GLY A 285 9.65 4.02 12.49
C GLY A 285 10.95 3.28 12.18
N PHE A 286 11.65 2.74 13.18
CA PHE A 286 12.87 1.95 12.95
C PHE A 286 12.57 0.59 12.32
N LYS A 287 11.58 -0.15 12.85
CA LYS A 287 11.16 -1.43 12.26
C LYS A 287 10.63 -1.24 10.85
N ALA A 288 9.84 -0.19 10.63
CA ALA A 288 9.34 0.14 9.29
C ALA A 288 10.45 0.47 8.30
N LYS A 289 11.44 1.28 8.69
CA LYS A 289 12.60 1.55 7.84
C LYS A 289 13.36 0.28 7.46
N LEU A 290 13.52 -0.67 8.38
CA LEU A 290 14.15 -1.95 8.09
C LEU A 290 13.34 -2.76 7.06
N VAL A 291 12.02 -2.83 7.20
CA VAL A 291 11.14 -3.53 6.26
C VAL A 291 11.18 -2.86 4.89
N GLY A 292 11.04 -1.54 4.81
CA GLY A 292 11.09 -0.80 3.54
C GLY A 292 12.42 -0.97 2.80
N ASN A 293 13.55 -0.96 3.52
CA ASN A 293 14.85 -1.23 2.91
C ASN A 293 14.96 -2.66 2.34
N ILE A 294 14.32 -3.64 2.97
CA ILE A 294 14.32 -5.03 2.48
C ILE A 294 13.42 -5.18 1.26
N GLU A 295 12.27 -4.50 1.25
CA GLU A 295 11.38 -4.42 0.10
C GLU A 295 12.10 -3.83 -1.12
N SER A 296 12.76 -2.68 -0.96
CA SER A 296 13.61 -2.05 -1.98
C SER A 296 14.70 -2.99 -2.53
N ALA A 297 15.33 -3.79 -1.66
CA ALA A 297 16.33 -4.76 -2.10
C ALA A 297 15.69 -5.93 -2.88
N GLY A 298 14.49 -6.36 -2.50
CA GLY A 298 13.75 -7.41 -3.18
C GLY A 298 13.22 -6.97 -4.55
N SER A 299 12.72 -5.73 -4.66
CA SER A 299 12.21 -5.19 -5.92
C SER A 299 13.33 -5.06 -6.95
N LEU A 300 14.50 -4.56 -6.57
CA LEU A 300 15.68 -4.43 -7.44
C LEU A 300 16.11 -5.77 -8.08
N VAL A 301 16.08 -6.87 -7.32
CA VAL A 301 16.44 -8.21 -7.83
C VAL A 301 15.40 -8.70 -8.83
N MET A 302 14.12 -8.42 -8.60
CA MET A 302 13.00 -8.91 -9.41
C MET A 302 12.73 -8.04 -10.65
N SER A 303 13.00 -6.74 -10.56
CA SER A 303 12.88 -5.78 -11.65
C SER A 303 14.06 -5.86 -12.63
N LYS A 304 14.91 -6.89 -12.55
CA LYS A 304 16.15 -7.02 -13.34
C LYS A 304 17.03 -5.76 -13.25
N PHE A 305 17.09 -5.16 -12.06
CA PHE A 305 17.84 -3.92 -11.81
C PHE A 305 17.31 -2.68 -12.55
N HIS A 306 16.01 -2.62 -12.85
CA HIS A 306 15.37 -1.35 -13.21
C HIS A 306 15.42 -0.36 -12.03
N ASN A 307 15.62 0.92 -12.33
CA ASN A 307 15.85 1.95 -11.33
C ASN A 307 14.52 2.50 -10.78
N GLU A 308 14.12 2.04 -9.60
CA GLU A 308 12.90 2.44 -8.85
C GLU A 308 13.25 3.46 -7.73
N ALA A 309 13.93 4.55 -8.08
CA ALA A 309 14.50 5.48 -7.09
C ALA A 309 13.45 6.18 -6.22
N GLN A 310 12.33 6.62 -6.78
CA GLN A 310 11.23 7.28 -6.04
C GLN A 310 10.56 6.30 -5.09
N GLU A 311 10.25 5.08 -5.54
CA GLU A 311 9.65 4.06 -4.68
C GLU A 311 10.55 3.75 -3.48
N ASN A 312 11.86 3.65 -3.72
CA ASN A 312 12.85 3.49 -2.65
C ASN A 312 12.84 4.66 -1.66
N PHE A 313 12.70 5.90 -2.14
CA PHE A 313 12.57 7.05 -1.24
C PHE A 313 11.28 6.97 -0.42
N ILE A 314 10.15 6.61 -1.03
CA ILE A 314 8.87 6.45 -0.34
C ILE A 314 8.99 5.40 0.78
N ASN A 315 9.46 4.20 0.44
CA ASN A 315 9.60 3.08 1.36
C ASN A 315 10.55 3.42 2.54
N ALA A 316 11.66 4.10 2.24
CA ALA A 316 12.62 4.50 3.27
C ALA A 316 12.11 5.65 4.18
N ARG A 317 11.21 6.50 3.68
CA ARG A 317 10.80 7.75 4.34
C ARG A 317 9.44 7.68 5.04
N GLY A 318 8.50 6.87 4.57
CA GLY A 318 7.16 6.80 5.16
C GLY A 318 7.14 6.22 6.58
N GLY A 319 7.94 5.19 6.87
CA GLY A 319 8.03 4.58 8.20
C GLY A 319 8.38 5.58 9.33
N PRO A 320 9.45 6.40 9.18
CA PRO A 320 9.75 7.49 10.10
C PRO A 320 8.63 8.52 10.29
N ILE A 321 7.80 8.78 9.29
CA ILE A 321 6.64 9.69 9.40
C ILE A 321 5.63 9.09 10.39
N GLY A 322 5.20 7.85 10.15
CA GLY A 322 4.24 7.16 11.01
C GLY A 322 4.72 7.03 12.45
N GLY A 323 5.99 6.65 12.66
CA GLY A 323 6.54 6.52 14.01
C GLY A 323 6.59 7.84 14.79
N ARG A 324 6.86 8.97 14.11
CA ARG A 324 6.83 10.30 14.73
C ARG A 324 5.40 10.78 15.02
N LEU A 325 4.45 10.40 14.17
CA LEU A 325 3.04 10.69 14.37
C LEU A 325 2.49 9.93 15.59
N ARG A 326 2.84 8.65 15.76
CA ARG A 326 2.47 7.87 16.95
C ARG A 326 3.02 8.51 18.23
N LYS A 327 4.27 8.97 18.19
CA LYS A 327 4.91 9.67 19.32
C LYS A 327 4.16 10.97 19.65
N PHE A 328 3.81 11.78 18.64
CA PHE A 328 3.04 13.02 18.81
C PHE A 328 1.71 12.79 19.54
N ILE A 329 0.95 11.78 19.11
CA ILE A 329 -0.34 11.43 19.74
C ILE A 329 -0.14 10.92 21.17
N ASN A 330 0.77 9.96 21.37
CA ASN A 330 1.00 9.37 22.68
C ASN A 330 1.51 10.37 23.74
N GLN A 331 2.14 11.46 23.30
CA GLN A 331 2.69 12.49 24.19
C GLN A 331 1.72 13.66 24.42
N GLY A 332 0.50 13.63 23.85
CA GLY A 332 -0.46 14.72 23.97
C GLY A 332 0.02 16.05 23.35
N GLU A 333 1.00 16.00 22.43
CA GLU A 333 1.61 17.20 21.85
C GLU A 333 0.61 18.02 21.01
N SER A 334 -0.55 17.47 20.65
CA SER A 334 -1.62 18.16 19.91
C SER A 334 -2.23 19.34 20.68
N GLU A 335 -2.24 19.29 22.01
CA GLU A 335 -2.83 20.34 22.86
C GLU A 335 -1.97 21.61 22.87
N THR A 336 -0.66 21.45 22.71
CA THR A 336 0.32 22.55 22.81
C THR A 336 0.96 22.91 21.46
N PHE A 337 0.56 22.22 20.39
CA PHE A 337 1.08 22.46 19.05
C PHE A 337 0.68 23.85 18.54
N THR A 338 1.67 24.64 18.14
CA THR A 338 1.44 25.98 17.57
C THR A 338 1.06 25.87 16.10
N LEU A 339 -0.15 26.29 15.76
CA LEU A 339 -0.66 26.28 14.39
C LEU A 339 0.15 27.21 13.48
N ASN A 340 0.52 26.72 12.30
CA ASN A 340 1.17 27.50 11.25
C ASN A 340 0.67 27.07 9.86
N LYS A 341 0.00 27.98 9.15
CA LYS A 341 -0.56 27.74 7.82
C LYS A 341 0.48 27.26 6.80
N LYS A 342 1.73 27.68 6.96
CA LYS A 342 2.85 27.25 6.09
C LYS A 342 3.02 25.73 6.07
N TYR A 343 2.66 25.03 7.15
CA TYR A 343 2.79 23.57 7.20
C TYR A 343 1.83 22.84 6.25
N LEU A 344 0.79 23.51 5.76
CA LEU A 344 -0.14 22.97 4.76
C LEU A 344 0.22 23.38 3.32
N GLU A 345 1.24 24.21 3.12
CA GLU A 345 1.67 24.60 1.78
C GLU A 345 2.47 23.46 1.14
N GLU A 346 2.07 22.99 -0.05
CA GLU A 346 2.73 21.86 -0.70
C GLU A 346 4.23 22.06 -0.88
N GLY A 347 4.67 23.26 -1.27
CA GLY A 347 6.09 23.60 -1.41
C GLY A 347 6.89 23.56 -0.10
N TYR A 348 6.22 23.50 1.06
CA TYR A 348 6.89 23.29 2.33
C TYR A 348 7.30 21.83 2.52
N TYR A 349 6.45 20.88 2.17
CA TYR A 349 6.67 19.46 2.49
C TYR A 349 7.03 18.59 1.28
N MET A 350 6.70 19.01 0.07
CA MET A 350 7.04 18.38 -1.21
C MET A 350 8.32 18.95 -1.83
N ASP A 351 8.93 18.17 -2.72
CA ASP A 351 10.14 18.48 -3.49
C ASP A 351 9.95 17.87 -4.90
N LEU A 352 9.06 18.48 -5.70
CA LEU A 352 8.58 17.96 -6.99
C LEU A 352 9.07 18.78 -8.20
N ASP A 353 10.26 19.35 -8.10
CA ASP A 353 10.83 20.30 -9.06
C ASP A 353 12.03 19.72 -9.85
N GLU A 354 12.16 18.39 -9.93
CA GLU A 354 13.24 17.77 -10.69
C GLU A 354 13.17 18.10 -12.19
N ASP A 355 14.26 18.67 -12.73
CA ASP A 355 14.38 18.94 -14.17
C ASP A 355 14.77 17.68 -14.96
N PHE A 356 13.86 17.21 -15.82
CA PHE A 356 14.06 16.05 -16.68
C PHE A 356 14.67 16.37 -18.05
N THR A 357 14.88 17.64 -18.41
CA THR A 357 15.17 18.10 -19.78
C THR A 357 16.34 17.36 -20.41
N LYS A 358 17.50 17.31 -19.73
CA LYS A 358 18.71 16.63 -20.25
C LYS A 358 18.53 15.12 -20.40
N ARG A 359 17.78 14.51 -19.47
CA ARG A 359 17.53 13.06 -19.47
C ARG A 359 16.55 12.69 -20.59
N LEU A 360 15.54 13.52 -20.82
CA LEU A 360 14.60 13.40 -21.94
C LEU A 360 15.33 13.48 -23.27
N GLU A 361 16.20 14.46 -23.45
CA GLU A 361 16.99 14.62 -24.68
C GLU A 361 17.85 13.37 -24.95
N LYS A 362 18.56 12.89 -23.93
CA LYS A 362 19.38 11.66 -24.04
C LYS A 362 18.54 10.45 -24.42
N ALA A 363 17.37 10.29 -23.80
CA ALA A 363 16.51 9.15 -24.07
C ALA A 363 15.88 9.21 -25.48
N ARG A 364 15.55 10.41 -25.98
CA ARG A 364 15.08 10.60 -27.37
C ARG A 364 16.13 10.18 -28.38
N LYS A 365 17.37 10.66 -28.23
CA LYS A 365 18.50 10.27 -29.10
C LYS A 365 18.70 8.76 -29.13
N LYS A 366 18.66 8.12 -27.96
CA LYS A 366 18.78 6.66 -27.86
C LYS A 366 17.65 5.92 -28.59
N LYS A 367 16.41 6.40 -28.46
CA LYS A 367 15.25 5.81 -29.15
C LYS A 367 15.38 5.94 -30.68
N GLU A 368 15.78 7.11 -31.16
CA GLU A 368 16.04 7.35 -32.59
C GLU A 368 17.17 6.43 -33.12
N GLU A 369 18.26 6.26 -32.37
CA GLU A 369 19.34 5.33 -32.72
C GLU A 369 18.85 3.86 -32.79
N GLU A 370 17.98 3.45 -31.86
CA GLU A 370 17.40 2.10 -31.84
C GLU A 370 16.41 1.87 -33.01
N GLU A 371 15.62 2.88 -33.37
CA GLU A 371 14.71 2.83 -34.52
C GLU A 371 15.47 2.77 -35.85
N ASN A 372 16.52 3.59 -36.00
CA ASN A 372 17.38 3.56 -37.19
C ASN A 372 18.08 2.21 -37.38
N LYS A 373 18.56 1.58 -36.29
CA LYS A 373 19.15 0.24 -36.33
C LYS A 373 18.18 -0.88 -36.69
N LYS A 374 16.87 -0.70 -36.46
CA LYS A 374 15.84 -1.67 -36.84
C LYS A 374 15.43 -1.51 -38.31
N ALA A 375 15.63 -0.33 -38.89
CA ALA A 375 15.31 -0.03 -40.27
C ALA A 375 16.43 -0.42 -41.26
N SER A 376 17.66 -0.56 -40.78
CA SER A 376 18.83 -1.11 -41.50
C SER A 376 18.92 -2.62 -41.37
#